data_AF-A0AA39ZX21-F1
#
_entry.id   AF-A0AA39ZX21-F1
#
_cell.length_a   1.000
_cell.length_b   1.000
_cell.length_c   1.000
_cell.angle_alpha   90.00
_cell.angle_beta   90.00
_cell.angle_gamma   90.00
#
_symmetry.space_group_name_H-M   'P 1'
#
loop_
_entity.id
_entity.type
_entity.pdbx_description
1 polymer ?
#
loop_
_entity_poly.entity_id
_entity_poly.type
_entity_poly.pdbx_seq_one_letter_code
_entity_poly.pdbx_strand_id
1 'polypeptide(L)'
;MKFLPLVFLSLTTSALARGGGGGGSTKSQCKALGRLTSLAALVSNETALAEASHNNATRAEALKAKASTAATMLTTLQANVTLVSACAEIAAVSAMEDACEQMSRFAKLEALAANATALGAKTDGNATKAEALKAKAAAGAAELADLRGNATIAAFCADQKTKDDCKHLAKLTKEVALAANATAVQAKFDGDADRIAKFQQRAAKTQGKLAALQGNATLMAICAESKGEYRPAGVFVVTVRLKLLC
;
A
#
# COMPACT_ATOMS: atom_id res chain seq x y z
N MET A 1 23.31 -11.22 8.37
CA MET A 1 21.95 -11.61 7.95
C MET A 1 22.10 -12.63 6.82
N LYS A 2 21.76 -13.90 7.05
CA LYS A 2 21.88 -14.98 6.06
C LYS A 2 20.64 -14.90 5.16
N PHE A 3 20.84 -14.51 3.89
CA PHE A 3 19.79 -14.52 2.87
C PHE A 3 19.38 -15.97 2.61
N LEU A 4 18.14 -16.33 2.98
CA LEU A 4 17.54 -17.58 2.52
C LEU A 4 17.36 -17.49 1.00
N PRO A 5 17.78 -18.50 0.22
CA PRO A 5 17.56 -18.53 -1.21
C PRO A 5 16.06 -18.51 -1.50
N LEU A 6 15.67 -17.65 -2.44
CA LEU A 6 14.34 -17.53 -3.03
C LEU A 6 13.94 -18.88 -3.65
N VAL A 7 13.34 -19.75 -2.85
CA VAL A 7 12.58 -20.90 -3.33
C VAL A 7 11.35 -20.31 -4.02
N PHE A 8 11.30 -20.43 -5.35
CA PHE A 8 10.08 -20.24 -6.12
C PHE A 8 9.07 -21.30 -5.68
N LEU A 9 8.34 -21.01 -4.59
CA LEU A 9 7.17 -21.78 -4.18
C LEU A 9 6.12 -21.56 -5.26
N SER A 10 5.98 -22.55 -6.13
CA SER A 10 4.82 -22.72 -6.99
C SER A 10 3.58 -22.74 -6.07
N LEU A 11 2.84 -21.63 -6.03
CA LEU A 11 1.57 -21.53 -5.33
C LEU A 11 0.62 -22.58 -5.91
N THR A 12 0.53 -23.75 -5.26
CA THR A 12 -0.58 -24.67 -5.42
C THR A 12 -1.80 -24.00 -4.79
N THR A 13 -2.59 -23.32 -5.62
CA THR A 13 -3.84 -22.68 -5.21
C THR A 13 -4.86 -23.74 -4.82
N SER A 14 -4.85 -24.13 -3.55
CA SER A 14 -5.93 -24.87 -2.93
C SER A 14 -7.18 -24.00 -2.96
N ALA A 15 -8.14 -24.36 -3.81
CA ALA A 15 -9.44 -23.73 -3.87
C ALA A 15 -10.19 -23.99 -2.54
N LEU A 16 -10.04 -23.07 -1.58
CA LEU A 16 -10.81 -23.10 -0.34
C LEU A 16 -12.29 -22.83 -0.66
N ALA A 17 -13.10 -23.84 -0.39
CA ALA A 17 -14.54 -23.85 -0.60
C ALA A 17 -15.21 -22.62 0.02
N ARG A 18 -16.00 -21.94 -0.82
CA ARG A 18 -16.79 -20.76 -0.52
C ARG A 18 -18.05 -21.17 0.25
N GLY A 19 -17.90 -21.53 1.53
CA GLY A 19 -19.01 -21.80 2.45
C GLY A 19 -19.56 -20.50 3.04
N GLY A 20 -20.83 -20.18 2.77
CA GLY A 20 -21.49 -18.97 3.25
C GLY A 20 -21.68 -18.95 4.78
N GLY A 21 -21.39 -17.79 5.38
CA GLY A 21 -21.66 -17.50 6.80
C GLY A 21 -20.52 -16.76 7.47
N GLY A 22 -20.48 -15.43 7.36
CA GLY A 22 -19.71 -14.53 8.25
C GLY A 22 -18.17 -14.66 8.32
N GLY A 23 -17.54 -15.61 7.64
CA GLY A 23 -16.10 -15.82 7.65
C GLY A 23 -15.36 -14.67 6.97
N GLY A 24 -14.63 -13.86 7.74
CA GLY A 24 -13.79 -12.80 7.19
C GLY A 24 -12.83 -13.34 6.14
N SER A 25 -12.59 -12.58 5.06
CA SER A 25 -11.62 -12.90 4.01
C SER A 25 -10.26 -13.38 4.56
N THR A 26 -9.53 -14.22 3.81
CA THR A 26 -8.15 -14.64 4.18
C THR A 26 -7.29 -13.44 4.56
N LYS A 27 -7.38 -12.32 3.82
CA LYS A 27 -6.68 -11.07 4.13
C LYS A 27 -7.01 -10.53 5.53
N SER A 28 -8.29 -10.53 5.93
CA SER A 28 -8.69 -10.09 7.27
C SER A 28 -8.24 -11.04 8.37
N GLN A 29 -8.23 -12.35 8.12
CA GLN A 29 -7.71 -13.34 9.07
C GLN A 29 -6.20 -13.19 9.24
N CYS A 30 -5.45 -12.96 8.16
CA CYS A 30 -4.01 -12.68 8.22
C CYS A 30 -3.70 -11.37 8.92
N LYS A 31 -4.52 -10.33 8.72
CA LYS A 31 -4.39 -9.07 9.47
C LYS A 31 -4.64 -9.27 10.96
N ALA A 32 -5.61 -10.11 11.33
CA ALA A 32 -5.85 -10.47 12.73
C ALA A 32 -4.65 -11.24 13.30
N LEU A 33 -4.18 -12.29 12.61
CA LEU A 33 -2.99 -13.06 12.97
C LEU A 33 -1.78 -12.14 13.22
N GLY A 34 -1.47 -11.26 12.26
CA GLY A 34 -0.35 -10.32 12.38
C GLY A 34 -0.48 -9.39 13.59
N ARG A 35 -1.66 -8.81 13.83
CA ARG A 35 -1.91 -7.95 15.00
C ARG A 35 -1.76 -8.67 16.33
N LEU A 36 -2.27 -9.90 16.42
CA LEU A 36 -2.19 -10.72 17.62
C LEU A 36 -0.73 -11.13 17.89
N THR A 37 0.01 -11.52 16.85
CA THR A 37 1.46 -11.81 16.94
C THR A 37 2.25 -10.58 17.38
N SER A 38 2.00 -9.40 16.81
CA SER A 38 2.67 -8.17 17.22
C SER A 38 2.33 -7.77 18.66
N LEU A 39 1.09 -7.94 19.10
CA LEU A 39 0.70 -7.67 20.48
C LEU A 39 1.40 -8.63 21.45
N ALA A 40 1.48 -9.92 21.12
CA ALA A 40 2.20 -10.91 21.91
C ALA A 40 3.69 -10.58 22.01
N ALA A 41 4.32 -10.17 20.91
CA ALA A 41 5.72 -9.74 20.88
C ALA A 41 5.96 -8.42 21.65
N LEU A 42 5.00 -7.50 21.63
CA LEU A 42 5.08 -6.25 22.39
C LEU A 42 5.09 -6.52 23.88
N VAL A 43 4.17 -7.34 24.40
CA VAL A 43 4.07 -7.60 25.84
C VAL A 43 5.18 -8.49 26.38
N SER A 44 5.89 -9.23 25.52
CA SER A 44 7.04 -10.05 25.92
C SER A 44 8.36 -9.25 25.96
N ASN A 45 8.37 -8.02 25.45
CA ASN A 45 9.51 -7.12 25.51
C ASN A 45 9.21 -5.97 26.49
N GLU A 46 9.71 -6.07 27.72
CA GLU A 46 9.44 -5.10 28.78
C GLU A 46 9.84 -3.65 28.41
N THR A 47 10.90 -3.45 27.62
CA THR A 47 11.29 -2.11 27.16
C THR A 47 10.28 -1.55 26.15
N ALA A 48 9.93 -2.33 25.12
CA ALA A 48 8.94 -1.91 24.13
C ALA A 48 7.55 -1.72 24.76
N LEU A 49 7.19 -2.55 25.74
CA LEU A 49 5.96 -2.41 26.50
C LEU A 49 5.97 -1.14 27.35
N ALA A 50 7.08 -0.82 28.02
CA ALA A 50 7.25 0.42 28.77
C ALA A 50 7.11 1.64 27.85
N GLU A 51 7.74 1.64 26.67
CA GLU A 51 7.59 2.70 25.67
C GLU A 51 6.14 2.84 25.18
N ALA A 52 5.50 1.73 24.78
CA ALA A 52 4.13 1.72 24.28
C ALA A 52 3.09 2.10 25.35
N SER A 53 3.37 1.79 26.61
CA SER A 53 2.54 2.20 27.76
C SER A 53 2.87 3.60 28.27
N HIS A 54 3.91 4.26 27.75
CA HIS A 54 4.47 5.51 28.29
C HIS A 54 4.83 5.40 29.77
N ASN A 55 5.45 4.29 30.17
CA ASN A 55 5.80 3.95 31.55
C ASN A 55 4.60 3.99 32.53
N ASN A 56 3.37 3.84 32.01
CA ASN A 56 2.16 3.81 32.83
C ASN A 56 1.78 2.36 33.15
N ALA A 57 1.91 1.98 34.42
CA ALA A 57 1.64 0.62 34.90
C ALA A 57 0.22 0.13 34.53
N THR A 58 -0.81 0.96 34.69
CA THR A 58 -2.20 0.60 34.35
C THR A 58 -2.38 0.30 32.87
N ARG A 59 -1.70 1.05 31.99
CA ARG A 59 -1.72 0.81 30.54
C ARG A 59 -0.96 -0.45 30.17
N ALA A 60 0.19 -0.71 30.80
CA ALA A 60 0.96 -1.93 30.59
C ALA A 60 0.13 -3.17 30.97
N GLU A 61 -0.54 -3.16 32.13
CA GLU A 61 -1.42 -4.25 32.55
C GLU A 61 -2.63 -4.44 31.61
N ALA A 62 -3.22 -3.35 31.10
CA ALA A 62 -4.28 -3.44 30.11
C ALA A 62 -3.81 -4.07 28.78
N LEU A 63 -2.55 -3.83 28.38
CA LEU A 63 -1.95 -4.47 27.20
C LEU A 63 -1.67 -5.96 27.46
N LYS A 64 -1.13 -6.31 28.62
CA LYS A 64 -0.91 -7.71 29.05
C LYS A 64 -2.23 -8.49 29.10
N ALA A 65 -3.29 -7.91 29.67
CA ALA A 65 -4.62 -8.51 29.70
C ALA A 65 -5.19 -8.75 28.29
N LYS A 66 -5.10 -7.74 27.40
CA LYS A 66 -5.49 -7.89 25.99
C LYS A 66 -4.68 -8.97 25.28
N ALA A 67 -3.38 -9.06 25.55
CA ALA A 67 -2.51 -10.09 24.98
C ALA A 67 -2.89 -11.49 25.46
N SER A 68 -3.27 -11.65 26.73
CA SER A 68 -3.76 -12.91 27.28
C SER A 68 -5.05 -13.38 26.59
N THR A 69 -6.03 -12.49 26.40
CA THR A 69 -7.25 -12.82 25.62
C THR A 69 -6.92 -13.14 24.15
N ALA A 70 -5.98 -12.39 23.56
CA ALA A 70 -5.51 -12.59 22.21
C ALA A 70 -4.79 -13.93 22.01
N ALA A 71 -4.13 -14.47 23.05
CA ALA A 71 -3.35 -15.69 22.96
C ALA A 71 -4.21 -16.89 22.54
N THR A 72 -5.41 -17.05 23.10
CA THR A 72 -6.33 -18.13 22.71
C THR A 72 -6.71 -18.03 21.23
N MET A 73 -7.06 -16.83 20.77
CA MET A 73 -7.41 -16.59 19.37
C MET A 73 -6.22 -16.82 18.43
N LEU A 74 -5.01 -16.43 18.86
CA LEU A 74 -3.77 -16.65 18.12
C LEU A 74 -3.49 -18.15 17.97
N THR A 75 -3.62 -18.94 19.04
CA THR A 75 -3.46 -20.40 18.98
C THR A 75 -4.47 -21.04 18.02
N THR A 76 -5.74 -20.62 18.06
CA THR A 76 -6.76 -21.12 17.14
C THR A 76 -6.42 -20.81 15.68
N LEU A 77 -5.98 -19.59 15.37
CA LEU A 77 -5.59 -19.21 14.02
C LEU A 77 -4.30 -19.93 13.56
N GLN A 78 -3.34 -20.12 14.47
CA GLN A 78 -2.08 -20.81 14.18
C GLN A 78 -2.25 -22.31 13.95
N ALA A 79 -3.27 -22.93 14.52
CA ALA A 79 -3.59 -24.33 14.27
C ALA A 79 -3.99 -24.60 12.81
N ASN A 80 -4.44 -23.58 12.07
CA ASN A 80 -4.72 -23.69 10.64
C ASN A 80 -3.44 -23.43 9.82
N VAL A 81 -2.67 -24.49 9.57
CA VAL A 81 -1.37 -24.42 8.84
C VAL A 81 -1.51 -23.76 7.46
N THR A 82 -2.58 -24.07 6.72
CA THR A 82 -2.85 -23.48 5.41
C THR A 82 -3.05 -21.97 5.51
N LEU A 83 -3.80 -21.50 6.51
CA LEU A 83 -3.98 -20.08 6.77
C LEU A 83 -2.66 -19.41 7.14
N VAL A 84 -1.88 -20.00 8.05
CA VAL A 84 -0.57 -19.45 8.47
C VAL A 84 0.37 -19.29 7.28
N SER A 85 0.45 -20.30 6.40
CA SER A 85 1.28 -20.22 5.19
C SER A 85 0.83 -19.09 4.26
N ALA A 86 -0.47 -18.99 3.97
CA ALA A 86 -1.01 -17.90 3.16
C ALA A 86 -0.76 -16.52 3.80
N CYS A 87 -0.84 -16.43 5.13
CA CYS A 87 -0.56 -15.20 5.84
C CYS A 87 0.91 -14.79 5.83
N ALA A 88 1.84 -15.75 5.82
CA ALA A 88 3.26 -15.47 5.68
C ALA A 88 3.58 -14.82 4.32
N GLU A 89 3.00 -15.33 3.23
CA GLU A 89 3.13 -14.74 1.89
C GLU A 89 2.54 -13.33 1.83
N ILE A 90 1.32 -13.15 2.35
CA ILE A 90 0.66 -11.83 2.41
C ILE A 90 1.47 -10.84 3.26
N ALA A 91 2.04 -11.29 4.38
CA ALA A 91 2.88 -10.46 5.24
C ALA A 91 4.17 -10.05 4.52
N ALA A 92 4.80 -10.94 3.76
CA ALA A 92 5.99 -10.62 2.97
C ALA A 92 5.68 -9.56 1.89
N VAL A 93 4.57 -9.70 1.17
CA VAL A 93 4.12 -8.69 0.20
C VAL A 93 3.79 -7.36 0.90
N SER A 94 3.09 -7.40 2.03
CA SER A 94 2.73 -6.20 2.80
C SER A 94 3.97 -5.46 3.29
N ALA A 95 5.00 -6.19 3.75
CA ALA A 95 6.27 -5.58 4.16
C ALA A 95 6.99 -4.87 3.00
N MET A 96 6.91 -5.43 1.78
CA MET A 96 7.44 -4.78 0.58
C MET A 96 6.61 -3.53 0.22
N GLU A 97 5.28 -3.58 0.33
CA GLU A 97 4.41 -2.41 0.13
C GLU A 97 4.72 -1.29 1.15
N ASP A 98 4.84 -1.63 2.43
CA ASP A 98 5.21 -0.71 3.50
C ASP A 98 6.59 -0.08 3.24
N ALA A 99 7.57 -0.86 2.78
CA ALA A 99 8.87 -0.36 2.37
C ALA A 99 8.77 0.66 1.22
N CYS A 100 7.93 0.40 0.21
CA CYS A 100 7.69 1.36 -0.88
C CYS A 100 7.02 2.65 -0.40
N GLU A 101 6.04 2.55 0.51
CA GLU A 101 5.42 3.71 1.12
C GLU A 101 6.43 4.53 1.92
N GLN A 102 7.27 3.87 2.70
CA GLN A 102 8.34 4.49 3.48
C GLN A 102 9.35 5.20 2.58
N MET A 103 9.80 4.56 1.49
CA MET A 103 10.65 5.19 0.47
C MET A 103 10.01 6.45 -0.10
N SER A 104 8.72 6.39 -0.46
CA SER A 104 7.97 7.53 -1.00
C SER A 104 7.87 8.68 0.02
N ARG A 105 7.66 8.35 1.30
CA ARG A 105 7.55 9.34 2.38
C ARG A 105 8.88 10.04 2.62
N PHE A 106 9.99 9.30 2.70
CA PHE A 106 11.32 9.91 2.88
C PHE A 106 11.73 10.75 1.68
N ALA A 107 11.52 10.26 0.45
CA ALA A 107 11.82 11.05 -0.75
C ALA A 107 11.04 12.37 -0.81
N LYS A 108 9.76 12.36 -0.41
CA LYS A 108 8.96 13.59 -0.31
C LYS A 108 9.45 14.53 0.80
N LEU A 109 9.90 13.97 1.91
CA LEU A 109 10.44 14.74 3.02
C LEU A 109 11.77 15.41 2.66
N GLU A 110 12.68 14.70 1.98
CA GLU A 110 13.92 15.25 1.40
C GLU A 110 13.60 16.39 0.43
N ALA A 111 12.68 16.17 -0.52
CA ALA A 111 12.28 17.18 -1.49
C ALA A 111 11.67 18.43 -0.83
N LEU A 112 10.86 18.24 0.22
CA LEU A 112 10.29 19.33 1.00
C LEU A 112 11.39 20.10 1.74
N ALA A 113 12.31 19.41 2.41
CA ALA A 113 13.39 20.04 3.17
C ALA A 113 14.37 20.81 2.28
N ALA A 114 14.58 20.36 1.04
CA ALA A 114 15.41 21.02 0.04
C ALA A 114 14.75 22.26 -0.60
N ASN A 115 13.43 22.42 -0.50
CA ASN A 115 12.70 23.55 -1.07
C ASN A 115 12.33 24.57 0.02
N ALA A 116 13.14 25.62 0.18
CA ALA A 116 12.96 26.62 1.23
C ALA A 116 11.56 27.28 1.23
N THR A 117 10.99 27.56 0.06
CA THR A 117 9.64 28.15 -0.07
C THR A 117 8.56 27.18 0.39
N ALA A 118 8.59 25.93 -0.08
CA ALA A 118 7.63 24.91 0.32
C ALA A 118 7.75 24.55 1.80
N LEU A 119 8.98 24.49 2.33
CA LEU A 119 9.25 24.27 3.75
C LEU A 119 8.73 25.43 4.60
N GLY A 120 9.00 26.67 4.19
CA GLY A 120 8.48 27.88 4.85
C GLY A 120 6.95 27.88 4.88
N ALA A 121 6.31 27.59 3.75
CA ALA A 121 4.85 27.46 3.68
C ALA A 121 4.30 26.32 4.55
N LYS A 122 5.01 25.17 4.60
CA LYS A 122 4.59 24.02 5.41
C LYS A 122 4.71 24.26 6.92
N THR A 123 5.58 25.18 7.32
CA THR A 123 5.92 25.47 8.72
C THR A 123 5.37 26.81 9.20
N ASP A 124 4.64 27.53 8.34
CA ASP A 124 4.16 28.89 8.58
C ASP A 124 5.31 29.83 8.99
N GLY A 125 6.49 29.64 8.40
CA GLY A 125 7.71 30.39 8.71
C GLY A 125 8.33 30.07 10.07
N ASN A 126 7.84 29.07 10.82
CA ASN A 126 8.39 28.71 12.12
C ASN A 126 9.75 27.99 11.99
N ALA A 127 10.83 28.67 12.39
CA ALA A 127 12.20 28.15 12.27
C ALA A 127 12.41 26.81 13.02
N THR A 128 11.89 26.67 14.24
CA THR A 128 12.04 25.42 15.01
C THR A 128 11.38 24.23 14.33
N LYS A 129 10.18 24.41 13.76
CA LYS A 129 9.50 23.35 12.99
C LYS A 129 10.25 23.03 11.69
N ALA A 130 10.81 24.03 11.02
CA ALA A 130 11.60 23.84 9.81
C ALA A 130 12.87 23.03 10.08
N GLU A 131 13.62 23.38 11.13
CA GLU A 131 14.80 22.62 11.55
C GLU A 131 14.44 21.19 12.00
N ALA A 132 13.33 21.00 12.71
CA ALA A 132 12.86 19.66 13.05
C ALA A 132 12.51 18.81 11.82
N LEU A 133 11.94 19.40 10.76
CA LEU A 133 11.68 18.71 9.49
C LEU A 133 12.96 18.39 8.74
N LYS A 134 13.94 19.31 8.70
CA LYS A 134 15.26 19.05 8.11
C LYS A 134 15.99 17.92 8.83
N ALA A 135 15.97 17.91 10.17
CA ALA A 135 16.55 16.85 10.97
C ALA A 135 15.88 15.49 10.68
N LYS A 136 14.55 15.45 10.58
CA LYS A 136 13.82 14.23 10.17
C LYS A 136 14.15 13.80 8.73
N ALA A 137 14.32 14.75 7.81
CA ALA A 137 14.73 14.46 6.44
C ALA A 137 16.13 13.82 6.41
N ALA A 138 17.08 14.39 7.16
CA ALA A 138 18.44 13.86 7.26
C ALA A 138 18.47 12.45 7.89
N ALA A 139 17.69 12.22 8.94
CA ALA A 139 17.56 10.88 9.53
C ALA A 139 16.95 9.87 8.55
N GLY A 140 15.90 10.27 7.82
CA GLY A 140 15.26 9.45 6.81
C GLY A 140 16.11 9.18 5.57
N ALA A 141 17.11 10.02 5.28
CA ALA A 141 17.97 9.87 4.10
C ALA A 141 18.82 8.58 4.17
N ALA A 142 19.33 8.21 5.35
CA ALA A 142 20.06 6.96 5.54
C ALA A 142 19.17 5.75 5.29
N GLU A 143 17.98 5.73 5.90
CA GLU A 143 17.00 4.64 5.72
C GLU A 143 16.50 4.56 4.27
N LEU A 144 16.31 5.70 3.61
CA LEU A 144 15.97 5.75 2.19
C LEU A 144 17.09 5.19 1.31
N ALA A 145 18.35 5.47 1.64
CA ALA A 145 19.50 4.91 0.92
C ALA A 145 19.56 3.38 1.07
N ASP A 146 19.32 2.86 2.28
CA ASP A 146 19.26 1.42 2.54
C ASP A 146 18.13 0.74 1.75
N LEU A 147 16.93 1.33 1.79
CA LEU A 147 15.77 0.82 1.04
C LEU A 147 16.01 0.86 -0.48
N ARG A 148 16.64 1.92 -1.00
CA ARG A 148 17.03 2.04 -2.41
C ARG A 148 18.14 1.07 -2.80
N GLY A 149 19.05 0.75 -1.89
CA GLY A 149 20.15 -0.19 -2.09
C GLY A 149 19.68 -1.64 -2.18
N ASN A 150 18.50 -1.95 -1.67
CA ASN A 150 17.89 -3.27 -1.80
C ASN A 150 17.23 -3.43 -3.18
N ALA A 151 17.90 -4.14 -4.09
CA ALA A 151 17.43 -4.33 -5.47
C ALA A 151 16.04 -5.00 -5.57
N THR A 152 15.71 -5.92 -4.66
CA THR A 152 14.40 -6.60 -4.65
C THR A 152 13.28 -5.62 -4.27
N ILE A 153 13.47 -4.82 -3.22
CA ILE A 153 12.52 -3.78 -2.82
C ILE A 153 12.38 -2.74 -3.94
N ALA A 154 13.49 -2.25 -4.48
CA ALA A 154 13.48 -1.25 -5.54
C ALA A 154 12.72 -1.72 -6.79
N ALA A 155 12.93 -2.97 -7.23
CA ALA A 155 12.20 -3.56 -8.34
C ALA A 155 10.70 -3.71 -8.04
N PHE A 156 10.35 -4.21 -6.85
CA PHE A 156 8.96 -4.33 -6.42
C PHE A 156 8.25 -2.96 -6.38
N CYS A 157 8.90 -1.94 -5.82
CA CYS A 157 8.34 -0.59 -5.75
C CYS A 157 8.17 0.06 -7.13
N ALA A 158 9.07 -0.22 -8.09
CA ALA A 158 8.94 0.27 -9.46
C ALA A 158 7.72 -0.37 -10.16
N ASP A 159 7.51 -1.67 -9.98
CA ASP A 159 6.35 -2.39 -10.51
C ASP A 159 5.03 -1.89 -9.87
N GLN A 160 4.99 -1.75 -8.55
CA GLN A 160 3.82 -1.22 -7.83
C GLN A 160 3.51 0.21 -8.26
N LYS A 161 4.52 1.07 -8.40
CA LYS A 161 4.34 2.42 -8.92
C LYS A 161 3.72 2.40 -10.31
N THR A 162 4.17 1.52 -11.19
CA THR A 162 3.62 1.39 -12.54
C THR A 162 2.16 0.95 -12.51
N LYS A 163 1.82 -0.04 -11.69
CA LYS A 163 0.42 -0.47 -11.47
C LYS A 163 -0.46 0.67 -10.96
N ASP A 164 0.04 1.45 -10.02
CA ASP A 164 -0.70 2.58 -9.47
C ASP A 164 -0.84 3.73 -10.46
N ASP A 165 0.19 4.01 -11.27
CA ASP A 165 0.12 4.95 -12.38
C ASP A 165 -0.94 4.51 -13.41
N CYS A 166 -1.02 3.21 -13.73
CA CYS A 166 -2.06 2.67 -14.61
C CYS A 166 -3.48 2.79 -14.03
N LYS A 167 -3.66 2.49 -12.74
CA LYS A 167 -4.95 2.69 -12.05
C LYS A 167 -5.33 4.18 -12.03
N HIS A 168 -4.35 5.05 -11.78
CA HIS A 168 -4.56 6.48 -11.76
C HIS A 168 -4.97 6.98 -13.14
N LEU A 169 -4.26 6.58 -14.20
CA LEU A 169 -4.60 6.88 -15.58
C LEU A 169 -6.05 6.48 -15.90
N ALA A 170 -6.46 5.25 -15.57
CA ALA A 170 -7.82 4.77 -15.80
C ALA A 170 -8.88 5.61 -15.05
N LYS A 171 -8.57 6.05 -13.82
CA LYS A 171 -9.44 6.94 -13.04
C LYS A 171 -9.56 8.33 -13.68
N LEU A 172 -8.44 8.92 -14.10
CA LEU A 172 -8.42 10.22 -14.77
C LEU A 172 -9.20 10.15 -16.09
N THR A 173 -9.05 9.09 -16.89
CA THR A 173 -9.83 8.87 -18.12
C THR A 173 -11.33 8.84 -17.83
N LYS A 174 -11.77 8.12 -16.79
CA LYS A 174 -13.18 8.09 -16.39
C LYS A 174 -13.70 9.45 -15.93
N GLU A 175 -12.87 10.21 -15.21
CA GLU A 175 -13.22 11.56 -14.74
C GLU A 175 -13.39 12.55 -15.91
N VAL A 176 -12.48 12.53 -16.88
CA VAL A 176 -12.58 13.34 -18.11
C VAL A 176 -13.79 12.93 -18.94
N ALA A 177 -14.03 11.63 -19.11
CA ALA A 177 -15.19 11.13 -19.85
C ALA A 177 -16.52 11.53 -19.18
N LEU A 178 -16.58 11.48 -17.84
CA LEU A 178 -17.74 11.97 -17.09
C LEU A 178 -17.93 13.47 -17.32
N ALA A 179 -16.87 14.27 -17.23
CA ALA A 179 -16.94 15.72 -17.42
C ALA A 179 -17.38 16.14 -18.83
N ALA A 180 -17.06 15.35 -19.84
CA ALA A 180 -17.53 15.56 -21.22
C ALA A 180 -19.02 15.23 -21.41
N ASN A 181 -19.66 14.50 -20.48
CA ASN A 181 -21.07 14.14 -20.55
C ASN A 181 -21.92 15.11 -19.71
N ALA A 182 -22.45 16.15 -20.36
CA ALA A 182 -23.23 17.20 -19.72
C ALA A 182 -24.43 16.66 -18.91
N THR A 183 -25.16 15.68 -19.44
CA THR A 183 -26.32 15.07 -18.75
C THR A 183 -25.90 14.30 -17.50
N ALA A 184 -24.83 13.50 -17.57
CA ALA A 184 -24.32 12.75 -16.42
C ALA A 184 -23.75 13.67 -15.33
N VAL A 185 -23.12 14.78 -15.71
CA VAL A 185 -22.66 15.81 -14.78
C VAL A 185 -23.84 16.52 -14.12
N GLN A 186 -24.85 16.93 -14.89
CA GLN A 186 -26.07 17.53 -14.33
C GLN A 186 -26.75 16.59 -13.34
N ALA A 187 -26.95 15.32 -13.71
CA ALA A 187 -27.55 14.31 -12.83
C ALA A 187 -26.71 14.05 -11.56
N LYS A 188 -25.38 14.05 -11.66
CA LYS A 188 -24.48 13.82 -10.51
C LYS A 188 -24.51 14.95 -9.47
N PHE A 189 -24.81 16.17 -9.91
CA PHE A 189 -24.80 17.36 -9.07
C PHE A 189 -26.19 17.96 -8.89
N ASP A 190 -27.25 17.24 -9.26
CA ASP A 190 -28.64 17.68 -9.15
C ASP A 190 -28.90 19.07 -9.77
N GLY A 191 -28.18 19.38 -10.86
CA GLY A 191 -28.24 20.68 -11.51
C GLY A 191 -27.53 21.85 -10.80
N ASP A 192 -26.82 21.60 -9.68
CA ASP A 192 -26.07 22.64 -8.95
C ASP A 192 -24.94 23.23 -9.81
N ALA A 193 -25.15 24.46 -10.29
CA ALA A 193 -24.25 25.14 -11.22
C ALA A 193 -22.83 25.34 -10.65
N ASP A 194 -22.68 25.65 -9.36
CA ASP A 194 -21.39 25.89 -8.73
C ASP A 194 -20.57 24.61 -8.60
N ARG A 195 -21.22 23.51 -8.22
CA ARG A 195 -20.58 22.18 -8.13
C ARG A 195 -20.19 21.68 -9.51
N ILE A 196 -21.04 21.90 -10.52
CA ILE A 196 -20.76 21.59 -11.92
C ILE A 196 -19.55 22.39 -12.41
N ALA A 197 -19.51 23.71 -12.21
CA ALA A 197 -18.40 24.56 -12.63
C ALA A 197 -17.08 24.15 -11.94
N LYS A 198 -17.10 23.90 -10.62
CA LYS A 198 -15.93 23.37 -9.88
C LYS A 198 -15.48 22.00 -10.39
N PHE A 199 -16.42 21.13 -10.77
CA PHE A 199 -16.09 19.83 -11.34
C PHE A 199 -15.44 19.96 -12.72
N GLN A 200 -16.00 20.78 -13.61
CA GLN A 200 -15.44 21.06 -14.93
C GLN A 200 -14.03 21.69 -14.84
N GLN A 201 -13.81 22.62 -13.91
CA GLN A 201 -12.49 23.20 -13.68
C GLN A 201 -11.47 22.15 -13.23
N ARG A 202 -11.86 21.23 -12.33
CA ARG A 202 -10.99 20.10 -11.93
C ARG A 202 -10.73 19.15 -13.09
N ALA A 203 -11.76 18.83 -13.87
CA ALA A 203 -11.64 17.97 -15.03
C ALA A 203 -10.67 18.54 -16.08
N ALA A 204 -10.67 19.85 -16.31
CA ALA A 204 -9.70 20.50 -17.20
C ALA A 204 -8.25 20.33 -16.69
N LYS A 205 -8.01 20.50 -15.38
CA LYS A 205 -6.70 20.21 -14.77
C LYS A 205 -6.32 18.73 -14.88
N THR A 206 -7.30 17.84 -14.69
CA THR A 206 -7.15 16.38 -14.83
C THR A 206 -6.82 15.99 -16.27
N GLN A 207 -7.41 16.66 -17.27
CA GLN A 207 -7.12 16.44 -18.68
C GLN A 207 -5.67 16.77 -19.03
N GLY A 208 -5.12 17.86 -18.49
CA GLY A 208 -3.69 18.18 -18.65
C GLY A 208 -2.77 17.11 -18.06
N LYS A 209 -3.09 16.60 -16.86
CA LYS A 209 -2.34 15.49 -16.24
C LYS A 209 -2.47 14.19 -17.03
N LEU A 210 -3.68 13.90 -17.53
CA LEU A 210 -3.94 12.72 -18.35
C LEU A 210 -3.11 12.75 -19.63
N ALA A 211 -3.07 13.90 -20.33
CA ALA A 211 -2.25 14.06 -21.53
C ALA A 211 -0.76 13.86 -21.25
N ALA A 212 -0.25 14.38 -20.13
CA ALA A 212 1.14 14.17 -19.73
C ALA A 212 1.46 12.68 -19.48
N LEU A 213 0.55 11.94 -18.85
CA LEU A 213 0.73 10.49 -18.63
C LEU A 213 0.59 9.68 -19.93
N GLN A 214 -0.36 10.05 -20.80
CA GLN A 214 -0.57 9.40 -22.10
C GLN A 214 0.61 9.62 -23.06
N GLY A 215 1.37 10.70 -22.90
CA GLY A 215 2.61 10.94 -23.63
C GLY A 215 3.74 9.97 -23.27
N ASN A 216 3.65 9.22 -22.18
CA ASN A 216 4.63 8.20 -21.82
C ASN A 216 4.30 6.85 -22.50
N ALA A 217 4.92 6.60 -23.67
CA ALA A 217 4.66 5.41 -24.47
C ALA A 217 4.91 4.09 -23.71
N THR A 218 5.95 4.01 -22.89
CA THR A 218 6.27 2.83 -22.08
C THR A 218 5.17 2.56 -21.06
N LEU A 219 4.73 3.58 -20.33
CA LEU A 219 3.61 3.45 -19.39
C LEU A 219 2.34 2.99 -20.10
N MET A 220 2.02 3.57 -21.25
CA MET A 220 0.82 3.20 -22.02
C MET A 220 0.85 1.75 -22.49
N ALA A 221 2.01 1.24 -22.92
CA ALA A 221 2.19 -0.17 -23.29
C ALA A 221 1.95 -1.09 -22.09
N ILE A 222 2.62 -0.84 -20.96
CA ILE A 222 2.45 -1.65 -19.73
C ILE A 222 0.99 -1.60 -19.24
N CYS A 223 0.36 -0.42 -19.27
CA CYS A 223 -1.04 -0.29 -18.86
C CYS A 223 -2.00 -1.02 -19.79
N ALA A 224 -1.72 -1.11 -21.09
CA ALA A 224 -2.54 -1.88 -22.03
C ALA A 224 -2.47 -3.39 -21.76
N GLU A 225 -1.27 -3.91 -21.46
CA GLU A 225 -1.07 -5.31 -21.10
C GLU A 225 -1.74 -5.67 -19.76
N SER A 226 -1.60 -4.81 -18.75
CA SER A 226 -2.17 -5.03 -17.42
C SER A 226 -3.71 -5.07 -17.39
N LYS A 227 -4.39 -4.49 -18.38
CA LYS A 227 -5.86 -4.54 -18.51
C LYS A 227 -6.39 -5.94 -18.82
N GLY A 228 -5.55 -6.85 -19.34
CA GLY A 228 -5.92 -8.24 -19.57
C GLY A 228 -5.90 -9.10 -18.29
N GLU A 229 -5.19 -8.67 -17.25
CA GLU A 229 -4.79 -9.56 -16.15
C GLU A 229 -5.27 -9.13 -14.75
N TYR A 230 -6.01 -8.02 -14.63
CA TYR A 230 -6.74 -7.71 -13.40
C TYR A 230 -8.02 -8.58 -13.26
N ARG A 231 -7.86 -9.90 -13.37
CA ARG A 231 -8.82 -10.84 -12.77
C ARG A 231 -8.51 -10.84 -11.27
N PRO A 232 -9.40 -10.34 -10.39
CA PRO A 232 -9.18 -10.39 -8.95
C PRO A 232 -8.79 -11.81 -8.57
N ALA A 233 -7.70 -11.96 -7.81
CA ALA A 233 -7.08 -13.22 -7.39
C ALA A 233 -8.09 -14.39 -7.36
N GLY A 234 -8.05 -15.24 -8.40
CA GLY A 234 -9.04 -16.31 -8.54
C GLY A 234 -9.15 -16.98 -9.91
N VAL A 235 -8.57 -16.42 -11.00
CA VAL A 235 -8.53 -17.16 -12.27
C VAL A 235 -7.17 -17.02 -12.93
N PHE A 236 -6.30 -17.99 -12.66
CA PHE A 236 -5.07 -18.20 -13.41
C PHE A 236 -5.44 -18.74 -14.79
N VAL A 237 -5.28 -17.93 -15.83
CA VAL A 237 -5.24 -18.47 -17.20
C VAL A 237 -3.82 -18.96 -17.39
N VAL A 238 -3.62 -20.28 -17.27
CA VAL A 238 -2.39 -20.90 -17.77
C VAL A 238 -2.43 -20.75 -19.28
N THR A 239 -1.85 -19.69 -19.82
CA THR A 239 -1.59 -19.59 -21.25
C THR A 239 -0.45 -20.57 -21.56
N VAL A 240 -0.80 -21.83 -21.79
CA VAL A 240 0.11 -22.82 -22.35
C VAL A 240 0.49 -22.32 -23.75
N ARG A 241 1.67 -21.70 -23.88
CA ARG A 241 2.28 -21.50 -25.20
C ARG A 241 2.66 -22.88 -25.74
N LEU A 242 1.76 -23.46 -26.52
CA LEU A 242 2.02 -24.64 -27.32
C LEU A 242 3.05 -24.24 -28.40
N LYS A 243 4.33 -24.53 -28.15
CA LYS A 243 5.34 -24.54 -29.19
C LYS A 243 4.99 -25.71 -30.12
N LEU A 244 4.33 -25.41 -31.24
CA LEU A 244 4.32 -26.31 -32.39
C LEU A 244 5.77 -26.42 -32.87
N LEU A 245 6.38 -27.57 -32.63
CA LEU A 245 7.54 -28.03 -33.38
C LEU A 245 7.00 -28.58 -34.71
N CYS A 246 7.34 -27.89 -35.80
CA CYS A 246 7.54 -28.52 -37.09
C CYS A 246 9.04 -28.76 -37.25
#